data_AF-C8PMM9-F1
#
_entry.id   AF-C8PMM9-F1
#
_cell.length_a   1.000
_cell.length_b   1.000
_cell.length_c   1.000
_cell.angle_alpha   90.00
_cell.angle_beta   90.00
_cell.angle_gamma   90.00
#
_symmetry.space_group_name_H-M   'P 1'
#
loop_
_entity.id
_entity.type
_entity.pdbx_description
1 polymer ?
#
loop_
_entity_poly.entity_id
_entity_poly.type
_entity_poly.pdbx_seq_one_letter_code
_entity_poly.pdbx_strand_id
1 'polypeptide(L)'
;MEILKPLLEKGQLKESLALAESEGKELSKISHEGLNFVTASILADVPSVEKTELIRRTGAFFSAQDYCNLLNEKVFTIHPATRDRLKDQGASLTDENMKQYYAWYNIFDIAFPWLPLSVFEDLVMYLRDEKRLVLDKETRELVKENFLNSKRYSERELNTLFESPIFDNEI
;
A
#
# COMPACT_ATOMS: atom_id res chain seq x y z
N MET A 1 -4.44 -16.50 -0.58
CA MET A 1 -5.22 -15.42 0.04
C MET A 1 -5.46 -15.66 1.53
N GLU A 2 -5.87 -16.86 1.95
CA GLU A 2 -6.30 -17.16 3.33
C GLU A 2 -5.42 -16.59 4.45
N ILE A 3 -4.08 -16.73 4.37
CA ILE A 3 -3.17 -16.16 5.39
C ILE A 3 -3.30 -14.63 5.49
N LEU A 4 -3.37 -13.93 4.37
CA LEU A 4 -3.35 -12.46 4.31
C LEU A 4 -4.74 -11.85 4.50
N LYS A 5 -5.80 -12.63 4.34
CA LYS A 5 -7.18 -12.17 4.37
C LYS A 5 -7.57 -11.47 5.69
N PRO A 6 -7.26 -12.00 6.89
CA PRO A 6 -7.58 -11.31 8.14
C PRO A 6 -6.89 -9.94 8.26
N LEU A 7 -5.62 -9.85 7.85
CA LEU A 7 -4.88 -8.58 7.80
C LEU A 7 -5.51 -7.61 6.80
N LEU A 8 -5.80 -8.06 5.58
CA LEU A 8 -6.34 -7.22 4.52
C LEU A 8 -7.75 -6.72 4.85
N GLU A 9 -8.65 -7.57 5.34
CA GLU A 9 -10.06 -7.20 5.53
C GLU A 9 -10.33 -6.50 6.85
N LYS A 10 -9.51 -6.76 7.89
CA LYS A 10 -9.82 -6.34 9.27
C LYS A 10 -8.62 -5.83 10.05
N GLY A 11 -7.44 -5.72 9.43
CA GLY A 11 -6.21 -5.35 10.12
C GLY A 11 -5.76 -6.37 11.17
N GLN A 12 -6.24 -7.61 11.11
CA GLN A 12 -5.97 -8.65 12.12
C GLN A 12 -4.59 -9.30 11.91
N LEU A 13 -3.53 -8.52 12.10
CA LEU A 13 -2.14 -8.97 11.91
C LEU A 13 -1.80 -10.24 12.72
N LYS A 14 -2.24 -10.32 13.98
CA LYS A 14 -1.96 -11.48 14.85
C LYS A 14 -2.55 -12.78 14.28
N GLU A 15 -3.73 -12.71 13.68
CA GLU A 15 -4.39 -13.87 13.09
C GLU A 15 -3.66 -14.33 11.82
N SER A 16 -3.30 -13.39 10.94
CA SER A 16 -2.49 -13.68 9.76
C SER A 16 -1.12 -14.28 10.12
N LEU A 17 -0.46 -13.79 11.17
CA LEU A 17 0.81 -14.36 11.65
C LEU A 17 0.63 -15.79 12.18
N ALA A 18 -0.42 -16.04 12.96
CA ALA A 18 -0.71 -17.39 13.48
C ALA A 18 -1.02 -18.38 12.34
N LEU A 19 -1.73 -17.94 11.30
CA LEU A 19 -1.97 -18.76 10.10
C LEU A 19 -0.66 -19.10 9.38
N ALA A 20 0.22 -18.10 9.16
CA ALA A 20 1.53 -18.32 8.56
C ALA A 20 2.38 -19.33 9.34
N GLU A 21 2.40 -19.20 10.67
CA GLU A 21 3.09 -20.11 11.57
C GLU A 21 2.51 -21.54 11.49
N SER A 22 1.18 -21.67 11.52
CA SER A 22 0.50 -22.97 11.42
C SER A 22 0.77 -23.70 10.10
N GLU A 23 1.00 -22.95 9.02
CA GLU A 23 1.36 -23.47 7.70
C GLU A 23 2.87 -23.68 7.54
N GLY A 24 3.69 -23.32 8.55
CA GLY A 24 5.15 -23.43 8.50
C GLY A 24 5.79 -22.54 7.43
N LYS A 25 5.14 -21.43 7.06
CA LYS A 25 5.59 -20.55 5.98
C LYS A 25 6.34 -19.35 6.52
N GLU A 26 7.46 -19.03 5.88
CA GLU A 26 8.21 -17.81 6.16
C GLU A 26 7.44 -16.58 5.68
N LEU A 27 7.38 -15.54 6.52
CA LEU A 27 6.60 -14.32 6.24
C LEU A 27 6.98 -13.64 4.93
N SER A 28 8.28 -13.60 4.62
CA SER A 28 8.85 -13.01 3.39
C SER A 28 8.50 -13.78 2.11
N LYS A 29 8.01 -15.02 2.24
CA LYS A 29 7.65 -15.90 1.12
C LYS A 29 6.14 -15.98 0.91
N ILE A 30 5.35 -15.34 1.76
CA ILE A 30 3.89 -15.34 1.65
C ILE A 30 3.49 -14.26 0.65
N SER A 31 3.13 -14.72 -0.54
CA SER A 31 2.61 -13.89 -1.62
C SER A 31 1.38 -14.55 -2.24
N HIS A 32 0.37 -13.77 -2.58
CA HIS A 32 -0.79 -14.22 -3.32
C HIS A 32 -1.14 -13.16 -4.35
N GLU A 33 -0.90 -13.45 -5.63
CA GLU A 33 -1.11 -12.48 -6.71
C GLU A 33 -0.31 -11.17 -6.48
N GLY A 34 0.88 -11.29 -5.87
CA GLY A 34 1.74 -10.15 -5.51
C GLY A 34 1.34 -9.43 -4.22
N LEU A 35 0.19 -9.77 -3.61
CA LEU A 35 -0.15 -9.29 -2.28
C LEU A 35 0.68 -10.06 -1.24
N ASN A 36 1.33 -9.33 -0.34
CA ASN A 36 2.13 -9.86 0.77
C ASN A 36 1.75 -9.12 2.07
N PHE A 37 2.41 -9.42 3.19
CA PHE A 37 2.11 -8.77 4.47
C PHE A 37 2.28 -7.24 4.43
N VAL A 38 3.34 -6.75 3.80
CA VAL A 38 3.63 -5.31 3.71
C VAL A 38 2.52 -4.62 2.92
N THR A 39 2.24 -5.09 1.70
CA THR A 39 1.22 -4.49 0.84
C THR A 39 -0.20 -4.68 1.39
N ALA A 40 -0.50 -5.82 2.02
CA ALA A 40 -1.78 -6.04 2.70
C ALA A 40 -2.00 -5.08 3.88
N SER A 41 -0.96 -4.74 4.65
CA SER A 41 -1.10 -3.77 5.75
C SER A 41 -1.43 -2.36 5.25
N ILE A 42 -0.88 -1.97 4.10
CA ILE A 42 -1.15 -0.66 3.47
C ILE A 42 -2.57 -0.63 2.90
N LEU A 43 -3.00 -1.72 2.25
CA LEU A 43 -4.33 -1.85 1.65
C LEU A 43 -5.43 -2.26 2.63
N ALA A 44 -5.10 -2.54 3.89
CA ALA A 44 -6.03 -3.10 4.86
C ALA A 44 -7.31 -2.25 4.98
N ASP A 45 -8.49 -2.85 5.09
CA ASP A 45 -9.76 -2.14 5.24
C ASP A 45 -9.99 -1.72 6.70
N VAL A 46 -9.15 -0.78 7.15
CA VAL A 46 -9.18 -0.19 8.50
C VAL A 46 -9.20 1.33 8.44
N PRO A 47 -9.70 2.03 9.49
CA PRO A 47 -9.66 3.48 9.56
C PRO A 47 -8.25 4.05 9.35
N SER A 48 -8.15 5.22 8.72
CA SER A 48 -6.85 5.87 8.45
C SER A 48 -6.03 6.13 9.71
N VAL A 49 -6.69 6.40 10.84
CA VAL A 49 -6.03 6.62 12.15
C VAL A 49 -5.33 5.36 12.69
N GLU A 50 -5.74 4.17 12.27
CA GLU A 50 -5.11 2.90 12.65
C GLU A 50 -4.09 2.42 11.61
N LYS A 51 -4.12 2.98 10.39
CA LYS A 51 -3.32 2.51 9.26
C LYS A 51 -1.83 2.60 9.52
N THR A 52 -1.36 3.76 9.98
CA THR A 52 0.05 4.01 10.24
C THR A 52 0.61 3.00 11.26
N GLU A 53 -0.11 2.77 12.35
CA GLU A 53 0.30 1.81 13.37
C GLU A 53 0.30 0.37 12.85
N LEU A 54 -0.70 0.00 12.04
CA LEU A 54 -0.75 -1.32 11.41
C LEU A 54 0.43 -1.55 10.46
N ILE A 55 0.79 -0.56 9.65
CA ILE A 55 1.95 -0.62 8.75
C ILE A 55 3.23 -0.79 9.57
N ARG A 56 3.43 0.02 10.62
CA ARG A 56 4.62 -0.06 11.49
C ARG A 56 4.76 -1.41 12.16
N ARG A 57 3.68 -1.89 12.80
CA ARG A 57 3.64 -3.20 13.47
C ARG A 57 3.90 -4.35 12.51
N THR A 58 3.34 -4.27 11.30
CA THR A 58 3.59 -5.29 10.27
C THR A 58 5.03 -5.24 9.79
N GLY A 59 5.55 -4.05 9.51
CA GLY A 59 6.91 -3.86 9.03
C GLY A 59 7.99 -4.24 10.05
N ALA A 60 7.70 -4.21 11.35
CA ALA A 60 8.61 -4.67 12.40
C ALA A 60 9.05 -6.14 12.27
N PHE A 61 8.29 -6.97 11.55
CA PHE A 61 8.62 -8.38 11.28
C PHE A 61 9.62 -8.58 10.14
N PHE A 62 9.98 -7.51 9.42
CA PHE A 62 10.82 -7.59 8.22
C PHE A 62 12.08 -6.74 8.39
N SER A 63 13.21 -7.26 7.90
CA SER A 63 14.41 -6.44 7.75
C SER A 63 14.15 -5.27 6.78
N ALA A 64 15.03 -4.26 6.75
CA ALA A 64 14.93 -3.18 5.78
C ALA A 64 14.96 -3.72 4.33
N GLN A 65 15.82 -4.71 4.08
CA GLN A 65 15.94 -5.34 2.76
C GLN A 65 14.67 -6.11 2.38
N ASP A 66 14.15 -6.94 3.29
CA ASP A 66 12.93 -7.71 3.02
C ASP A 66 11.72 -6.79 2.82
N TYR A 67 11.60 -5.77 3.67
CA TYR A 67 10.53 -4.78 3.54
C TYR A 67 10.60 -4.08 2.18
N CYS A 68 11.78 -3.63 1.76
CA CYS A 68 11.98 -3.01 0.45
C CYS A 68 11.62 -3.96 -0.70
N ASN A 69 12.05 -5.22 -0.62
CA ASN A 69 11.72 -6.22 -1.64
C ASN A 69 10.21 -6.45 -1.74
N LEU A 70 9.54 -6.65 -0.61
CA LEU A 70 8.09 -6.89 -0.53
C LEU A 70 7.28 -5.67 -0.96
N LEU A 71 7.73 -4.45 -0.62
CA LEU A 71 7.07 -3.21 -1.02
C LEU A 71 7.13 -2.98 -2.55
N ASN A 72 8.21 -3.46 -3.19
CA ASN A 72 8.40 -3.37 -4.64
C ASN A 72 7.68 -4.48 -5.43
N GLU A 73 7.08 -5.47 -4.76
CA GLU A 73 6.23 -6.44 -5.43
C GLU A 73 5.01 -5.75 -6.02
N LYS A 74 4.76 -5.98 -7.32
CA LYS A 74 3.54 -5.52 -7.95
C LYS A 74 2.37 -6.39 -7.52
N VAL A 75 1.22 -5.78 -7.27
CA VAL A 75 -0.02 -6.47 -6.92
C VAL A 75 -0.86 -6.64 -8.19
N PHE A 76 -1.32 -7.86 -8.45
CA PHE A 76 -2.24 -8.14 -9.55
C PHE A 76 -3.66 -7.80 -9.11
N THR A 77 -4.16 -6.66 -9.59
CA THR A 77 -5.47 -6.14 -9.18
C THR A 77 -6.03 -5.21 -10.24
N ILE A 78 -7.19 -4.61 -9.98
CA ILE A 78 -7.78 -3.58 -10.82
C ILE A 78 -7.32 -2.19 -10.36
N HIS A 79 -6.95 -1.33 -11.32
CA HIS A 79 -6.60 0.05 -10.98
C HIS A 79 -7.79 0.79 -10.35
N PRO A 80 -7.55 1.60 -9.32
CA PRO A 80 -8.54 2.46 -8.69
C PRO A 80 -9.54 3.17 -9.58
N ALA A 81 -9.03 4.00 -10.49
CA ALA A 81 -9.84 4.76 -11.42
C ALA A 81 -10.69 3.87 -12.34
N THR A 82 -10.19 2.69 -12.71
CA THR A 82 -10.92 1.73 -13.53
C THR A 82 -12.09 1.13 -12.74
N ARG A 83 -11.86 0.77 -11.48
CA ARG A 83 -12.90 0.26 -10.58
C ARG A 83 -14.02 1.27 -10.38
N ASP A 84 -13.69 2.53 -10.12
CA ASP A 84 -14.68 3.59 -9.93
C ASP A 84 -15.49 3.82 -11.20
N ARG A 85 -14.83 3.90 -12.36
CA ARG A 85 -15.50 4.05 -13.65
C ARG A 85 -16.51 2.92 -13.91
N LEU A 86 -16.13 1.66 -13.61
CA LEU A 86 -17.02 0.51 -13.79
C LEU A 86 -18.22 0.59 -12.83
N LYS A 87 -17.99 1.01 -11.59
CA LYS A 87 -19.05 1.22 -10.60
C LYS A 87 -20.03 2.30 -11.05
N ASP A 88 -19.53 3.43 -11.57
CA ASP A 88 -20.34 4.53 -12.11
C ASP A 88 -21.15 4.10 -13.35
N GLN A 89 -20.63 3.13 -14.12
CA GLN A 89 -21.32 2.52 -15.25
C GLN A 89 -22.34 1.44 -14.84
N GLY A 90 -22.52 1.18 -13.54
CA GLY A 90 -23.47 0.18 -13.03
C GLY A 90 -23.02 -1.27 -13.28
N ALA A 91 -21.73 -1.50 -13.55
CA ALA A 91 -21.21 -2.84 -13.76
C ALA A 91 -21.26 -3.68 -12.46
N SER A 92 -21.60 -4.97 -12.60
CA SER A 92 -21.51 -5.92 -11.49
C SER A 92 -20.04 -6.27 -11.23
N LEU A 93 -19.51 -5.80 -10.09
CA LEU A 93 -18.12 -5.99 -9.66
C LEU A 93 -17.90 -7.39 -9.06
N THR A 94 -18.15 -8.44 -9.85
CA THR A 94 -17.78 -9.82 -9.50
C THR A 94 -16.37 -10.12 -9.99
N ASP A 95 -15.67 -11.04 -9.32
CA ASP A 95 -14.30 -11.42 -9.70
C ASP A 95 -14.22 -11.90 -11.16
N GLU A 96 -15.20 -12.67 -11.67
CA GLU A 96 -15.22 -13.06 -13.08
C GLU A 96 -15.26 -11.88 -14.04
N ASN A 97 -16.08 -10.86 -13.76
CA ASN A 97 -16.24 -9.71 -14.65
C ASN A 97 -15.03 -8.76 -14.57
N MET A 98 -14.40 -8.68 -13.40
CA MET A 98 -13.28 -7.77 -13.16
C MET A 98 -11.95 -8.30 -13.67
N LYS A 99 -11.77 -9.63 -13.78
CA LYS A 99 -10.53 -10.28 -14.24
C LYS A 99 -9.95 -9.69 -15.53
N GLN A 100 -10.78 -9.29 -16.48
CA GLN A 100 -10.33 -8.69 -17.75
C GLN A 100 -9.63 -7.32 -17.59
N TYR A 101 -9.83 -6.65 -16.45
CA TYR A 101 -9.25 -5.35 -16.13
C TYR A 101 -8.05 -5.46 -15.18
N TYR A 102 -7.67 -6.67 -14.77
CA TYR A 102 -6.58 -6.87 -13.84
C TYR A 102 -5.23 -6.67 -14.55
N ALA A 103 -4.32 -6.00 -13.86
CA ALA A 103 -2.94 -5.87 -14.27
C ALA A 103 -2.04 -5.78 -13.03
N TRP A 104 -0.73 -5.78 -13.25
CA TRP A 104 0.27 -5.67 -12.20
C TRP A 104 0.58 -4.20 -11.91
N TYR A 105 0.22 -3.74 -10.71
CA TYR A 105 0.42 -2.35 -10.28
C TYR A 105 1.36 -2.27 -9.08
N ASN A 106 2.10 -1.16 -8.97
CA ASN A 106 2.84 -0.88 -7.75
C ASN A 106 1.84 -0.51 -6.63
N ILE A 107 2.18 -0.82 -5.37
CA ILE A 107 1.37 -0.43 -4.22
C ILE A 107 1.09 1.09 -4.18
N PHE A 108 2.07 1.91 -4.61
CA PHE A 108 1.96 3.36 -4.67
C PHE A 108 0.93 3.83 -5.71
N ASP A 109 0.73 3.07 -6.80
CA ASP A 109 -0.31 3.34 -7.81
C ASP A 109 -1.72 3.15 -7.23
N ILE A 110 -1.89 2.08 -6.44
CA ILE A 110 -3.22 1.60 -6.06
C ILE A 110 -3.69 2.08 -4.69
N ALA A 111 -2.77 2.46 -3.78
CA ALA A 111 -3.13 2.84 -2.42
C ALA A 111 -3.41 4.35 -2.29
N PHE A 112 -2.55 5.20 -2.85
CA PHE A 112 -2.57 6.65 -2.63
C PHE A 112 -3.53 7.49 -3.51
N PRO A 113 -4.29 6.92 -4.45
CA PRO A 113 -5.51 7.57 -4.93
C PRO A 113 -6.61 7.67 -3.86
N TRP A 114 -6.57 6.84 -2.80
CA TRP A 114 -7.64 6.73 -1.80
C TRP A 114 -7.23 7.10 -0.40
N LEU A 115 -6.02 6.68 0.01
CA LEU A 115 -5.52 6.93 1.34
C LEU A 115 -5.31 8.43 1.54
N PRO A 116 -5.52 8.98 2.74
CA PRO A 116 -5.24 10.38 3.01
C PRO A 116 -3.76 10.72 2.84
N LEU A 117 -3.48 11.97 2.47
CA LEU A 117 -2.14 12.53 2.37
C LEU A 117 -1.30 12.32 3.64
N SER A 118 -1.94 12.42 4.82
CA SER A 118 -1.27 12.18 6.11
C SER A 118 -0.78 10.74 6.29
N VAL A 119 -1.50 9.74 5.76
CA VAL A 119 -1.05 8.34 5.82
C VAL A 119 0.16 8.13 4.91
N PHE A 120 0.22 8.83 3.78
CA PHE A 120 1.41 8.82 2.91
C PHE A 120 2.60 9.47 3.60
N GLU A 121 2.42 10.65 4.21
CA GLU A 121 3.47 11.34 4.97
C GLU A 121 4.02 10.44 6.09
N ASP A 122 3.14 9.83 6.86
CA ASP A 122 3.50 8.87 7.92
C ASP A 122 4.27 7.65 7.39
N LEU A 123 3.88 7.13 6.23
CA LEU A 123 4.60 6.03 5.57
C LEU A 123 6.00 6.47 5.16
N VAL A 124 6.14 7.64 4.56
CA VAL A 124 7.45 8.17 4.12
C VAL A 124 8.37 8.38 5.32
N MET A 125 7.87 8.97 6.40
CA MET A 125 8.63 9.10 7.66
C MET A 125 9.03 7.74 8.22
N TYR A 126 8.12 6.76 8.22
CA TYR A 126 8.44 5.40 8.65
C TYR A 126 9.54 4.75 7.80
N LEU A 127 9.45 4.87 6.48
CA LEU A 127 10.45 4.33 5.57
C LEU A 127 11.83 4.94 5.86
N ARG A 128 11.89 6.27 6.01
CA ARG A 128 13.15 6.99 6.26
C ARG A 128 13.74 6.66 7.64
N ASP A 129 12.94 6.84 8.69
CA ASP A 129 13.43 6.84 10.07
C ASP A 129 13.69 5.41 10.58
N GLU A 130 12.79 4.47 10.26
CA GLU A 130 12.81 3.10 10.79
C GLU A 130 13.43 2.10 9.81
N LYS A 131 13.22 2.30 8.50
CA LYS A 131 13.74 1.38 7.47
C LYS A 131 14.99 1.89 6.76
N ARG A 132 15.37 3.16 6.95
CA ARG A 132 16.48 3.79 6.21
C ARG A 132 16.28 3.68 4.69
N LEU A 133 15.02 3.73 4.26
CA LEU A 133 14.59 3.69 2.87
C LEU A 133 14.03 5.05 2.47
N VAL A 134 14.37 5.51 1.27
CA VAL A 134 13.85 6.76 0.72
C VAL A 134 13.20 6.48 -0.63
N LEU A 135 12.07 7.13 -0.88
CA LEU A 135 11.38 7.01 -2.16
C LEU A 135 12.21 7.65 -3.26
N ASP A 136 12.38 6.92 -4.35
CA ASP A 136 12.98 7.46 -5.56
C ASP A 136 12.12 8.59 -6.15
N LYS A 137 12.68 9.31 -7.12
CA LYS A 137 12.00 10.47 -7.71
C LYS A 137 10.75 10.07 -8.52
N GLU A 138 10.80 8.95 -9.23
CA GLU A 138 9.71 8.47 -10.08
C GLU A 138 8.50 8.07 -9.22
N THR A 139 8.74 7.34 -8.14
CA THR A 139 7.70 6.96 -7.18
C THR A 139 7.06 8.20 -6.53
N ARG A 140 7.85 9.23 -6.21
CA ARG A 140 7.33 10.48 -5.64
C ARG A 140 6.44 11.23 -6.64
N GLU A 141 6.90 11.38 -7.88
CA GLU A 141 6.13 12.04 -8.94
C GLU A 141 4.81 11.31 -9.20
N LEU A 142 4.86 9.97 -9.28
CA LEU A 142 3.68 9.12 -9.41
C LEU A 142 2.65 9.34 -8.29
N VAL A 143 3.08 9.30 -7.03
CA VAL A 143 2.15 9.49 -5.90
C VAL A 143 1.57 10.90 -5.89
N LYS A 144 2.38 11.91 -6.23
CA LYS A 144 1.91 13.31 -6.36
C LYS A 144 0.83 13.43 -7.43
N GLU A 145 1.03 12.82 -8.60
CA GLU A 145 0.04 12.79 -9.68
C GLU A 145 -1.25 12.07 -9.24
N ASN A 146 -1.13 10.95 -8.53
CA ASN A 146 -2.28 10.23 -7.99
C ASN A 146 -3.12 11.09 -7.02
N PHE A 147 -2.47 11.82 -6.12
CA PHE A 147 -3.16 12.75 -5.22
C PHE A 147 -3.80 13.91 -5.98
N LEU A 148 -3.12 14.48 -6.98
CA LEU A 148 -3.68 15.56 -7.79
C LEU A 148 -4.93 15.08 -8.55
N ASN A 149 -4.87 13.89 -9.14
CA ASN A 149 -5.97 13.27 -9.88
C ASN A 149 -7.17 12.91 -8.99
N SER A 150 -6.96 12.70 -7.69
CA SER A 150 -8.04 12.49 -6.72
C SER A 150 -8.93 13.72 -6.52
N LYS A 151 -8.45 14.92 -6.92
CA LYS A 151 -9.11 16.23 -6.74
C LYS A 151 -9.44 16.58 -5.28
N ARG A 152 -8.84 15.90 -4.31
CA ARG A 152 -9.02 16.16 -2.86
C ARG A 152 -8.05 17.20 -2.31
N TYR A 153 -6.93 17.41 -3.00
CA TYR A 153 -5.82 18.24 -2.56
C TYR A 153 -5.50 19.30 -3.61
N SER A 154 -5.05 20.47 -3.17
CA SER A 154 -4.61 21.52 -4.09
C SER A 154 -3.17 21.28 -4.55
N GLU A 155 -2.82 21.75 -5.75
CA GLU A 155 -1.45 21.67 -6.25
C GLU A 155 -0.45 22.35 -5.30
N ARG A 156 -0.83 23.47 -4.67
CA ARG A 156 0.00 24.18 -3.68
C ARG A 156 0.29 23.31 -2.45
N GLU A 157 -0.73 22.64 -1.93
CA GLU A 157 -0.60 21.74 -0.77
C GLU A 157 0.34 20.57 -1.10
N LEU A 158 0.14 19.95 -2.28
CA LEU A 158 1.01 18.87 -2.74
C LEU A 158 2.44 19.35 -2.98
N ASN A 159 2.65 20.50 -3.62
CA ASN A 159 4.00 21.06 -3.80
C ASN A 159 4.70 21.27 -2.46
N THR A 160 3.98 21.81 -1.48
CA THR A 160 4.53 22.03 -0.12
C THR A 160 4.99 20.72 0.52
N LEU A 161 4.18 19.66 0.44
CA LEU A 161 4.59 18.34 0.96
C LEU A 161 5.77 17.76 0.18
N PHE A 162 5.69 17.69 -1.14
CA PHE A 162 6.67 17.00 -1.97
C PHE A 162 8.03 17.73 -2.09
N GLU A 163 8.09 19.00 -1.67
CA GLU A 163 9.34 19.77 -1.47
C GLU A 163 9.86 19.67 -0.03
N SER A 164 9.17 18.96 0.87
CA SER A 164 9.54 18.81 2.27
C SER A 164 10.80 17.94 2.45
N PRO A 165 11.63 18.22 3.48
CA PRO A 165 12.81 17.41 3.82
C PRO A 165 12.51 15.95 4.23
N ILE A 166 11.24 15.56 4.37
CA ILE A 166 10.88 14.15 4.65
C ILE A 166 11.34 13.19 3.54
N PHE A 167 11.59 13.70 2.34
CA PHE A 167 12.06 12.93 1.19
C PHE A 167 13.58 12.98 0.99
N ASP A 168 14.29 13.71 1.82
CA ASP A 168 15.75 13.79 1.77
C ASP A 168 16.37 12.62 2.54
N ASN A 169 17.53 12.14 2.09
CA ASN A 169 18.33 11.23 2.89
C ASN A 169 18.78 11.99 4.15
N GLU A 170 18.61 11.39 5.34
CA GLU A 170 19.35 11.88 6.52
C GLU A 170 20.85 11.90 6.17
N ILE A 171 21.50 13.04 6.41
CA ILE A 171 22.94 13.26 6.23
C ILE A 171 23.73 12.42 7.22
#